data_AF-A0A352NLK5-F1
#
_entry.id   AF-A0A352NLK5-F1
#
_cell.length_a   1.000
_cell.length_b   1.000
_cell.length_c   1.000
_cell.angle_alpha   90.00
_cell.angle_beta   90.00
_cell.angle_gamma   90.00
#
_symmetry.space_group_name_H-M   'P 1'
#
loop_
_entity.id
_entity.type
_entity.pdbx_description
1 polymer ?
#
loop_
_entity_poly.entity_id
_entity_poly.type
_entity_poly.pdbx_seq_one_letter_code
_entity_poly.pdbx_strand_id
1 'polypeptide(L)'
;MTIVGSSASTQYGALSITCTVAGANLTMQDLFISAGHPASQYYDSNNGSYCYNILNFTGTGNTLTIEGSNVLEAVANGAVIHVAANAALAIGGDGTLYLYKTGAWTAIGGNGSETNGEITINGGVLNLIANARGAAIGVGAGDSGGGSTLPSSTGNVYVTGGTININVDWAGAAIGNAGSSNTPNQGNISGNLIVTGGSIRTFIDENVYSLWGLGSRGVNDVGITATKTDDGNSLVYQCVIPDAASYNEVYVDGALFYAGDLHAYKYINEELEQSSQYDITDTTQNWVPGSDTNLYLYLTGEYHMLTVNGVDYDCIWDNGAFELIEI
;
A
#
# COMPACT_ATOMS: atom_id res chain seq x y z
N MET A 1 7.57 -11.36 -19.23
CA MET A 1 6.85 -10.54 -20.23
C MET A 1 7.10 -9.10 -19.88
N THR A 2 7.33 -8.22 -20.86
CA THR A 2 7.49 -6.79 -20.62
C THR A 2 6.40 -6.05 -21.38
N ILE A 3 5.76 -5.08 -20.72
CA ILE A 3 4.75 -4.21 -21.31
C ILE A 3 5.25 -2.79 -21.16
N VAL A 4 5.38 -2.11 -22.29
CA VAL A 4 5.87 -0.74 -22.37
C VAL A 4 4.73 0.12 -22.91
N GLY A 5 4.28 1.08 -22.11
CA GLY A 5 3.37 2.13 -22.56
C GLY A 5 4.13 3.25 -23.26
N SER A 6 3.41 4.25 -23.77
CA SER A 6 4.06 5.44 -24.33
C SER A 6 4.44 6.48 -23.28
N SER A 7 3.74 6.51 -22.14
CA SER A 7 4.00 7.35 -20.97
C SER A 7 2.99 7.07 -19.86
N ALA A 8 3.31 7.48 -18.63
CA ALA A 8 2.36 7.60 -17.51
C ALA A 8 1.18 8.57 -17.76
N SER A 9 1.21 9.33 -18.86
CA SER A 9 0.16 10.29 -19.25
C SER A 9 -0.71 9.81 -20.41
N THR A 10 -0.38 8.68 -21.05
CA THR A 10 -1.17 8.12 -22.15
C THR A 10 -2.05 6.99 -21.65
N GLN A 11 -3.31 7.28 -21.39
CA GLN A 11 -4.26 6.31 -20.84
C GLN A 11 -4.65 5.23 -21.85
N TYR A 12 -4.51 3.97 -21.44
CA TYR A 12 -5.07 2.80 -22.11
C TYR A 12 -6.28 2.26 -21.33
N GLY A 13 -7.40 2.07 -22.03
CA GLY A 13 -8.63 1.54 -21.44
C GLY A 13 -8.75 0.02 -21.54
N ALA A 14 -9.39 -0.60 -20.55
CA ALA A 14 -9.88 -1.99 -20.61
C ALA A 14 -8.82 -3.07 -20.90
N LEU A 15 -7.58 -2.89 -20.42
CA LEU A 15 -6.55 -3.92 -20.43
C LEU A 15 -6.58 -4.73 -19.13
N SER A 16 -6.69 -6.05 -19.27
CA SER A 16 -6.45 -7.00 -18.17
C SER A 16 -5.41 -8.03 -18.60
N ILE A 17 -4.45 -8.28 -17.70
CA ILE A 17 -3.38 -9.25 -17.88
C ILE A 17 -3.55 -10.32 -16.80
N THR A 18 -3.74 -11.56 -17.23
CA THR A 18 -3.93 -12.70 -16.31
C THR A 18 -2.71 -13.61 -16.33
N CYS A 19 -2.07 -13.72 -15.18
CA CYS A 19 -0.90 -14.53 -14.90
C CYS A 19 -1.33 -15.80 -14.13
N THR A 20 -1.56 -16.90 -14.88
CA THR A 20 -2.08 -18.17 -14.32
C THR A 20 -1.03 -19.22 -14.03
N VAL A 21 0.17 -19.09 -14.60
CA VAL A 21 1.27 -20.04 -14.39
C VAL A 21 2.09 -19.66 -13.17
N ALA A 22 2.64 -20.64 -12.47
CA ALA A 22 3.63 -20.37 -11.42
C ALA A 22 4.88 -19.71 -12.01
N GLY A 23 5.50 -18.79 -11.26
CA GLY A 23 6.68 -18.06 -11.71
C GLY A 23 6.39 -17.04 -12.81
N ALA A 24 5.15 -16.54 -12.93
CA ALA A 24 4.86 -15.52 -13.93
C ALA A 24 5.66 -14.25 -13.62
N ASN A 25 6.46 -13.81 -14.59
CA ASN A 25 7.30 -12.63 -14.45
C ASN A 25 6.81 -11.54 -15.41
N LEU A 26 6.32 -10.43 -14.87
CA LEU A 26 5.81 -9.28 -15.60
C LEU A 26 6.65 -8.04 -15.27
N THR A 27 7.09 -7.33 -16.29
CA THR A 27 7.69 -5.99 -16.17
C THR A 27 6.75 -4.97 -16.80
N MET A 28 6.50 -3.85 -16.11
CA MET A 28 5.79 -2.70 -16.65
C MET A 28 6.71 -1.49 -16.71
N GLN A 29 6.64 -0.76 -17.82
CA GLN A 29 7.38 0.48 -18.02
C GLN A 29 6.48 1.53 -18.66
N ASP A 30 6.45 2.72 -18.08
CA ASP A 30 5.77 3.90 -18.64
C ASP A 30 4.31 3.64 -19.04
N LEU A 31 3.60 2.83 -18.24
CA LEU A 31 2.29 2.28 -18.56
C LEU A 31 1.18 2.94 -17.73
N PHE A 32 0.18 3.51 -18.40
CA PHE A 32 -1.05 3.99 -17.77
C PHE A 32 -2.26 3.16 -18.21
N ILE A 33 -2.80 2.32 -17.32
CA ILE A 33 -4.05 1.61 -17.54
C ILE A 33 -5.13 2.16 -16.61
N SER A 34 -6.28 2.49 -17.19
CA SER A 34 -7.46 2.91 -16.43
C SER A 34 -8.68 2.09 -16.82
N ALA A 35 -9.32 1.51 -15.82
CA ALA A 35 -10.53 0.73 -15.95
C ALA A 35 -11.72 1.51 -15.36
N GLY A 36 -12.38 2.28 -16.23
CA GLY A 36 -13.62 2.98 -15.93
C GLY A 36 -14.80 2.03 -15.69
N HIS A 37 -15.79 2.49 -14.92
CA HIS A 37 -17.00 1.74 -14.58
C HIS A 37 -17.91 1.54 -15.82
N PRO A 38 -18.61 0.39 -16.00
CA PRO A 38 -18.50 -0.88 -15.29
C PRO A 38 -17.83 -1.93 -16.20
N ALA A 39 -16.49 -1.91 -16.28
CA ALA A 39 -15.79 -3.06 -16.83
C ALA A 39 -16.08 -4.30 -15.93
N SER A 40 -16.61 -5.36 -16.52
CA SER A 40 -16.78 -6.66 -15.86
C SER A 40 -15.96 -7.67 -16.65
N GLN A 41 -14.98 -8.30 -16.00
CA GLN A 41 -14.12 -9.28 -16.64
C GLN A 41 -14.62 -10.69 -16.41
N TYR A 42 -14.99 -11.02 -15.17
CA TYR A 42 -15.51 -12.34 -14.80
C TYR A 42 -16.45 -12.24 -13.59
N TYR A 43 -17.31 -13.25 -13.43
CA TYR A 43 -18.13 -13.38 -12.23
C TYR A 43 -17.35 -14.15 -11.18
N ASP A 44 -17.11 -13.53 -10.03
CA ASP A 44 -16.54 -14.20 -8.87
C ASP A 44 -17.68 -14.77 -8.03
N SER A 45 -17.81 -16.10 -8.04
CA SER A 45 -18.84 -16.79 -7.28
C SER A 45 -18.62 -16.73 -5.77
N ASN A 46 -17.39 -16.50 -5.30
CA ASN A 46 -17.10 -16.37 -3.87
C ASN A 46 -17.65 -15.04 -3.34
N ASN A 47 -17.61 -14.00 -4.18
CA ASN A 47 -17.98 -12.63 -3.83
C ASN A 47 -19.32 -12.19 -4.45
N GLY A 48 -20.00 -13.11 -5.15
CA GLY A 48 -21.30 -12.91 -5.76
C GLY A 48 -21.36 -11.78 -6.80
N SER A 49 -20.21 -11.32 -7.30
CA SER A 49 -20.07 -10.06 -8.02
C SER A 49 -19.20 -10.20 -9.27
N TYR A 50 -19.46 -9.36 -10.27
CA TYR A 50 -18.52 -9.22 -11.38
C TYR A 50 -17.29 -8.46 -10.93
N CYS A 51 -16.12 -8.99 -11.25
CA CYS A 51 -14.82 -8.42 -10.89
C CYS A 51 -14.06 -8.02 -12.16
N TYR A 52 -13.16 -7.06 -11.99
CA TYR A 52 -12.19 -6.63 -12.99
C TYR A 52 -10.87 -6.37 -12.28
N ASN A 53 -9.81 -7.02 -12.76
CA ASN A 53 -8.46 -6.78 -12.28
C ASN A 53 -7.61 -6.33 -13.47
N ILE A 54 -6.82 -5.27 -13.32
CA ILE A 54 -5.86 -4.89 -14.37
C ILE A 54 -4.79 -5.96 -14.47
N LEU A 55 -4.23 -6.36 -13.32
CA LEU A 55 -3.30 -7.48 -13.22
C LEU A 55 -3.94 -8.55 -12.34
N ASN A 56 -3.95 -9.80 -12.80
CA ASN A 56 -4.54 -10.92 -12.07
C ASN A 56 -3.52 -12.06 -11.91
N PHE A 57 -2.97 -12.23 -10.72
CA PHE A 57 -2.00 -13.25 -10.37
C PHE A 57 -2.67 -14.39 -9.60
N THR A 58 -2.61 -15.60 -10.17
CA THR A 58 -3.22 -16.80 -9.57
C THR A 58 -2.22 -17.95 -9.34
N GLY A 59 -1.02 -17.88 -9.91
CA GLY A 59 0.08 -18.81 -9.66
C GLY A 59 0.92 -18.45 -8.41
N THR A 60 1.83 -19.31 -7.99
CA THR A 60 2.81 -19.01 -6.93
C THR A 60 4.10 -18.43 -7.51
N GLY A 61 4.85 -17.67 -6.69
CA GLY A 61 6.18 -17.16 -7.05
C GLY A 61 6.20 -16.15 -8.21
N ASN A 62 5.12 -15.38 -8.38
CA ASN A 62 5.07 -14.38 -9.44
C ASN A 62 5.92 -13.15 -9.09
N THR A 63 6.37 -12.45 -10.10
CA THR A 63 7.10 -11.18 -9.96
C THR A 63 6.46 -10.09 -10.81
N LEU A 64 6.35 -8.90 -10.21
CA LEU A 64 6.03 -7.66 -10.90
C LEU A 64 7.22 -6.69 -10.75
N THR A 65 7.90 -6.40 -11.85
CA THR A 65 8.96 -5.39 -11.91
C THR A 65 8.39 -4.07 -12.42
N ILE A 66 8.58 -3.02 -11.65
CA ILE A 66 8.17 -1.65 -11.97
C ILE A 66 9.41 -0.89 -12.47
N GLU A 67 9.34 -0.42 -13.70
CA GLU A 67 10.34 0.47 -14.31
C GLU A 67 9.67 1.76 -14.79
N GLY A 68 10.40 2.87 -14.89
CA GLY A 68 9.83 4.14 -15.33
C GLY A 68 8.67 4.61 -14.43
N SER A 69 7.64 5.23 -15.01
CA SER A 69 6.48 5.72 -14.26
C SER A 69 5.18 5.08 -14.72
N ASN A 70 4.46 4.42 -13.81
CA ASN A 70 3.27 3.63 -14.13
C ASN A 70 2.06 4.10 -13.34
N VAL A 71 0.89 4.01 -13.96
CA VAL A 71 -0.39 4.41 -13.37
C VAL A 71 -1.40 3.29 -13.60
N LEU A 72 -1.94 2.75 -12.51
CA LEU A 72 -3.02 1.77 -12.58
C LEU A 72 -4.25 2.28 -11.82
N GLU A 73 -5.37 2.36 -12.51
CA GLU A 73 -6.61 2.89 -11.96
C GLU A 73 -7.77 1.92 -12.20
N ALA A 74 -8.55 1.60 -11.16
CA ALA A 74 -9.83 0.93 -11.35
C ALA A 74 -10.94 1.43 -10.43
N VAL A 75 -12.08 1.73 -11.05
CA VAL A 75 -13.33 2.08 -10.36
C VAL A 75 -14.20 0.84 -10.12
N ALA A 76 -14.07 -0.17 -10.98
CA ALA A 76 -14.88 -1.39 -10.94
C ALA A 76 -14.66 -2.20 -9.64
N ASN A 77 -15.59 -3.12 -9.40
CA ASN A 77 -15.41 -4.22 -8.46
C ASN A 77 -14.17 -5.03 -8.88
N GLY A 78 -13.34 -5.40 -7.93
CA GLY A 78 -12.11 -6.15 -8.14
C GLY A 78 -10.94 -5.49 -7.42
N ALA A 79 -9.90 -6.26 -7.12
CA ALA A 79 -8.60 -5.66 -6.84
C ALA A 79 -8.01 -5.03 -8.12
N VAL A 80 -7.24 -3.95 -8.03
CA VAL A 80 -6.52 -3.44 -9.22
C VAL A 80 -5.45 -4.44 -9.65
N ILE A 81 -4.62 -4.85 -8.69
CA ILE A 81 -3.68 -5.96 -8.79
C ILE A 81 -4.20 -7.07 -7.89
N HIS A 82 -4.75 -8.11 -8.49
CA HIS A 82 -5.28 -9.25 -7.77
C HIS A 82 -4.19 -10.28 -7.48
N VAL A 83 -4.16 -10.76 -6.24
CA VAL A 83 -3.30 -11.86 -5.77
C VAL A 83 -4.21 -12.88 -5.08
N ALA A 84 -4.57 -13.95 -5.79
CA ALA A 84 -5.48 -14.97 -5.29
C ALA A 84 -4.98 -15.63 -3.99
N ALA A 85 -5.86 -16.19 -3.17
CA ALA A 85 -5.55 -16.75 -1.85
C ALA A 85 -4.36 -17.75 -1.80
N ASN A 86 -4.13 -18.51 -2.88
CA ASN A 86 -3.04 -19.49 -2.98
C ASN A 86 -1.89 -19.03 -3.90
N ALA A 87 -1.90 -17.76 -4.30
CA ALA A 87 -0.86 -17.15 -5.11
C ALA A 87 0.22 -16.52 -4.23
N ALA A 88 1.29 -16.08 -4.86
CA ALA A 88 2.25 -15.17 -4.25
C ALA A 88 2.75 -14.17 -5.30
N LEU A 89 2.98 -12.92 -4.87
CA LEU A 89 3.46 -11.85 -5.72
C LEU A 89 4.60 -11.08 -5.04
N ALA A 90 5.77 -11.06 -5.66
CA ALA A 90 6.85 -10.16 -5.30
C ALA A 90 6.86 -8.94 -6.24
N ILE A 91 6.79 -7.75 -5.68
CA ILE A 91 6.84 -6.45 -6.37
C ILE A 91 8.22 -5.84 -6.12
N GLY A 92 8.87 -5.34 -7.15
CA GLY A 92 10.16 -4.65 -7.04
C GLY A 92 10.47 -3.82 -8.28
N GLY A 93 11.75 -3.52 -8.49
CA GLY A 93 12.21 -2.59 -9.51
C GLY A 93 12.59 -1.24 -8.91
N ASP A 94 12.97 -0.29 -9.75
CA ASP A 94 13.41 1.06 -9.38
C ASP A 94 12.44 2.15 -9.85
N GLY A 95 11.37 1.76 -10.55
CA GLY A 95 10.34 2.68 -11.04
C GLY A 95 9.29 3.08 -10.00
N THR A 96 8.38 3.91 -10.46
CA THR A 96 7.24 4.43 -9.68
C THR A 96 5.93 3.81 -10.15
N LEU A 97 5.07 3.45 -9.20
CA LEU A 97 3.70 3.00 -9.42
C LEU A 97 2.74 3.90 -8.64
N TYR A 98 1.87 4.60 -9.36
CA TYR A 98 0.69 5.26 -8.80
C TYR A 98 -0.50 4.32 -8.98
N LEU A 99 -1.17 3.99 -7.88
CA LEU A 99 -2.29 3.06 -7.92
C LEU A 99 -3.50 3.62 -7.19
N TYR A 100 -4.61 3.71 -7.93
CA TYR A 100 -5.86 4.24 -7.42
C TYR A 100 -6.99 3.20 -7.50
N LYS A 101 -7.62 2.97 -6.35
CA LYS A 101 -8.85 2.21 -6.23
C LYS A 101 -9.94 3.11 -5.65
N THR A 102 -10.93 3.45 -6.45
CA THR A 102 -12.13 4.17 -6.01
C THR A 102 -13.21 3.15 -5.65
N GLY A 103 -13.28 2.76 -4.39
CA GLY A 103 -14.31 1.86 -3.88
C GLY A 103 -13.78 0.87 -2.85
N ALA A 104 -14.72 0.21 -2.18
CA ALA A 104 -14.53 -0.66 -1.01
C ALA A 104 -13.53 -1.84 -1.14
N TRP A 105 -12.91 -2.07 -2.29
CA TRP A 105 -12.09 -3.26 -2.54
C TRP A 105 -10.60 -2.90 -2.48
N THR A 106 -9.71 -3.78 -2.94
CA THR A 106 -8.28 -3.64 -2.70
C THR A 106 -7.56 -2.97 -3.87
N ALA A 107 -6.52 -2.17 -3.60
CA ALA A 107 -5.55 -1.82 -4.63
C ALA A 107 -4.67 -3.03 -5.01
N ILE A 108 -3.96 -3.61 -4.04
CA ILE A 108 -3.13 -4.81 -4.23
C ILE A 108 -3.56 -5.90 -3.24
N GLY A 109 -4.08 -7.02 -3.73
CA GLY A 109 -4.43 -8.16 -2.87
C GLY A 109 -5.66 -8.91 -3.35
N GLY A 110 -6.51 -9.34 -2.42
CA GLY A 110 -7.67 -10.17 -2.73
C GLY A 110 -8.78 -9.34 -3.35
N ASN A 111 -9.65 -9.98 -4.14
CA ASN A 111 -10.94 -9.38 -4.44
C ASN A 111 -11.76 -9.16 -3.16
N GLY A 112 -12.86 -8.40 -3.23
CA GLY A 112 -13.59 -7.98 -2.03
C GLY A 112 -14.03 -9.19 -1.20
N SER A 113 -13.64 -9.26 0.08
CA SER A 113 -13.82 -10.43 0.96
C SER A 113 -13.09 -11.74 0.58
N GLU A 114 -12.25 -11.73 -0.45
CA GLU A 114 -11.31 -12.81 -0.73
C GLU A 114 -10.02 -12.61 0.09
N THR A 115 -9.52 -13.67 0.72
CA THR A 115 -8.16 -13.65 1.30
C THR A 115 -7.13 -13.50 0.17
N ASN A 116 -6.21 -12.56 0.30
CA ASN A 116 -5.06 -12.46 -0.61
C ASN A 116 -4.05 -13.58 -0.37
N GLY A 117 -3.30 -13.95 -1.41
CA GLY A 117 -2.04 -14.67 -1.26
C GLY A 117 -0.93 -13.80 -0.68
N GLU A 118 0.27 -14.37 -0.54
CA GLU A 118 1.42 -13.63 0.00
C GLU A 118 1.86 -12.49 -0.93
N ILE A 119 2.11 -11.32 -0.36
CA ILE A 119 2.56 -10.14 -1.10
C ILE A 119 3.90 -9.69 -0.52
N THR A 120 4.90 -9.53 -1.37
CA THR A 120 6.22 -9.04 -0.95
C THR A 120 6.56 -7.77 -1.72
N ILE A 121 6.93 -6.70 -1.03
CA ILE A 121 7.48 -5.48 -1.62
C ILE A 121 8.99 -5.46 -1.34
N ASN A 122 9.79 -5.60 -2.40
CA ASN A 122 11.26 -5.62 -2.34
C ASN A 122 11.88 -4.33 -2.87
N GLY A 123 11.09 -3.42 -3.46
CA GLY A 123 11.61 -2.21 -4.10
C GLY A 123 10.54 -1.41 -4.83
N GLY A 124 10.97 -0.31 -5.45
CA GLY A 124 10.14 0.63 -6.19
C GLY A 124 9.53 1.72 -5.30
N VAL A 125 8.93 2.72 -5.94
CA VAL A 125 8.17 3.78 -5.28
C VAL A 125 6.68 3.54 -5.51
N LEU A 126 5.94 3.22 -4.46
CA LEU A 126 4.51 2.90 -4.53
C LEU A 126 3.70 4.02 -3.89
N ASN A 127 2.87 4.70 -4.68
CA ASN A 127 1.93 5.71 -4.21
C ASN A 127 0.50 5.16 -4.32
N LEU A 128 -0.09 4.78 -3.19
CA LEU A 128 -1.32 4.01 -3.12
C LEU A 128 -2.43 4.78 -2.39
N ILE A 129 -3.66 4.61 -2.82
CA ILE A 129 -4.83 5.17 -2.14
C ILE A 129 -5.72 4.04 -1.63
N ALA A 130 -6.07 4.12 -0.35
CA ALA A 130 -7.13 3.35 0.27
C ALA A 130 -8.32 4.28 0.51
N ASN A 131 -9.47 3.99 -0.11
CA ASN A 131 -10.67 4.80 0.03
C ASN A 131 -11.91 3.89 0.20
N ALA A 132 -12.98 4.41 0.77
CA ALA A 132 -14.32 3.86 0.71
C ALA A 132 -14.49 2.48 1.36
N ARG A 133 -13.74 2.19 2.43
CA ARG A 133 -13.60 0.86 3.07
C ARG A 133 -12.78 -0.15 2.25
N GLY A 134 -11.96 0.34 1.32
CA GLY A 134 -10.95 -0.44 0.60
C GLY A 134 -9.62 -0.51 1.34
N ALA A 135 -8.81 -1.51 1.00
CA ALA A 135 -7.44 -1.61 1.50
C ALA A 135 -6.44 -1.23 0.41
N ALA A 136 -5.36 -0.52 0.74
CA ALA A 136 -4.30 -0.30 -0.24
C ALA A 136 -3.54 -1.62 -0.52
N ILE A 137 -3.18 -2.36 0.52
CA ILE A 137 -2.62 -3.71 0.41
C ILE A 137 -3.33 -4.68 1.36
N GLY A 138 -3.80 -5.81 0.86
CA GLY A 138 -4.45 -6.85 1.66
C GLY A 138 -5.88 -7.17 1.20
N VAL A 139 -6.87 -6.89 2.04
CA VAL A 139 -8.28 -7.22 1.78
C VAL A 139 -9.20 -6.03 2.06
N GLY A 140 -9.87 -5.53 1.01
CA GLY A 140 -10.96 -4.57 1.13
C GLY A 140 -12.30 -5.22 1.52
N ALA A 141 -13.27 -4.40 1.90
CA ALA A 141 -14.64 -4.83 2.18
C ALA A 141 -15.29 -5.52 0.97
N GLY A 142 -15.97 -6.66 1.21
CA GLY A 142 -16.58 -7.49 0.16
C GLY A 142 -17.86 -6.97 -0.48
N ASP A 143 -18.38 -5.83 -0.05
CA ASP A 143 -19.45 -5.14 -0.77
C ASP A 143 -19.35 -3.62 -0.66
N SER A 144 -19.77 -2.92 -1.72
CA SER A 144 -19.92 -1.46 -1.71
C SER A 144 -20.99 -0.98 -0.72
N GLY A 145 -21.85 -1.89 -0.22
CA GLY A 145 -22.99 -1.66 0.67
C GLY A 145 -22.72 -1.87 2.18
N GLY A 146 -21.59 -2.45 2.58
CA GLY A 146 -21.22 -2.65 3.99
C GLY A 146 -21.77 -3.91 4.68
N GLY A 147 -22.42 -4.82 3.95
CA GLY A 147 -23.04 -6.05 4.45
C GLY A 147 -22.23 -7.34 4.29
N SER A 148 -21.04 -7.34 3.70
CA SER A 148 -20.31 -8.61 3.47
C SER A 148 -19.66 -9.18 4.74
N THR A 149 -19.61 -10.52 4.83
CA THR A 149 -18.76 -11.21 5.80
C THR A 149 -17.31 -11.09 5.33
N LEU A 150 -16.46 -10.48 6.14
CA LEU A 150 -15.02 -10.39 5.86
C LEU A 150 -14.36 -11.75 6.12
N PRO A 151 -13.27 -12.08 5.40
CA PRO A 151 -12.51 -13.30 5.68
C PRO A 151 -11.90 -13.22 7.07
N SER A 152 -11.72 -14.36 7.74
CA SER A 152 -11.12 -14.41 9.08
C SER A 152 -9.62 -14.10 9.11
N SER A 153 -8.95 -14.08 7.96
CA SER A 153 -7.53 -13.78 7.81
C SER A 153 -7.22 -13.12 6.45
N THR A 154 -6.11 -12.39 6.38
CA THR A 154 -5.49 -11.93 5.13
C THR A 154 -4.17 -12.69 4.91
N GLY A 155 -3.68 -12.79 3.68
CA GLY A 155 -2.31 -13.24 3.44
C GLY A 155 -1.31 -12.23 4.03
N ASN A 156 -0.08 -12.67 4.34
CA ASN A 156 0.91 -11.74 4.89
C ASN A 156 1.40 -10.77 3.80
N VAL A 157 1.85 -9.63 4.29
CA VAL A 157 2.51 -8.61 3.49
C VAL A 157 3.92 -8.48 4.02
N TYR A 158 4.91 -8.71 3.19
CA TYR A 158 6.33 -8.54 3.51
C TYR A 158 6.81 -7.24 2.89
N VAL A 159 7.52 -6.43 3.66
CA VAL A 159 8.23 -5.25 3.15
C VAL A 159 9.70 -5.41 3.51
N THR A 160 10.52 -5.63 2.48
CA THR A 160 11.97 -5.82 2.59
C THR A 160 12.74 -4.67 1.93
N GLY A 161 12.03 -3.77 1.24
CA GLY A 161 12.60 -2.62 0.55
C GLY A 161 11.52 -1.75 -0.11
N GLY A 162 11.96 -0.64 -0.71
CA GLY A 162 11.08 0.31 -1.43
C GLY A 162 10.54 1.45 -0.58
N THR A 163 9.92 2.40 -1.26
CA THR A 163 9.31 3.61 -0.69
C THR A 163 7.81 3.52 -0.89
N ILE A 164 7.06 3.25 0.18
CA ILE A 164 5.62 3.02 0.13
C ILE A 164 4.91 4.20 0.79
N ASN A 165 4.09 4.90 0.01
CA ASN A 165 3.32 6.06 0.43
C ASN A 165 1.84 5.77 0.24
N ILE A 166 1.08 5.79 1.33
CA ILE A 166 -0.32 5.39 1.35
C ILE A 166 -1.16 6.53 1.89
N ASN A 167 -2.14 6.98 1.12
CA ASN A 167 -3.18 7.87 1.62
C ASN A 167 -4.43 7.06 1.97
N VAL A 168 -4.94 7.22 3.20
CA VAL A 168 -6.13 6.52 3.68
C VAL A 168 -7.27 7.51 3.92
N ASP A 169 -8.39 7.26 3.26
CA ASP A 169 -9.60 8.07 3.28
C ASP A 169 -10.82 7.16 3.46
N TRP A 170 -11.90 7.73 4.02
CA TRP A 170 -13.24 7.17 4.16
C TRP A 170 -13.26 5.68 4.54
N ALA A 171 -12.87 5.40 5.79
CA ALA A 171 -12.89 4.06 6.36
C ALA A 171 -11.96 3.02 5.68
N GLY A 172 -11.01 3.43 4.84
CA GLY A 172 -10.03 2.53 4.26
C GLY A 172 -9.01 1.98 5.27
N ALA A 173 -8.22 0.99 4.84
CA ALA A 173 -7.01 0.54 5.54
C ALA A 173 -5.78 0.67 4.63
N ALA A 174 -4.64 1.02 5.22
CA ALA A 174 -3.38 1.06 4.50
C ALA A 174 -2.91 -0.36 4.16
N ILE A 175 -2.62 -1.15 5.19
CA ILE A 175 -2.15 -2.54 5.03
C ILE A 175 -2.92 -3.44 6.00
N GLY A 176 -3.55 -4.49 5.47
CA GLY A 176 -4.36 -5.43 6.22
C GLY A 176 -5.80 -5.46 5.72
N ASN A 177 -6.75 -5.39 6.66
CA ASN A 177 -8.18 -5.46 6.38
C ASN A 177 -8.88 -4.11 6.66
N ALA A 178 -9.66 -3.63 5.70
CA ALA A 178 -10.39 -2.35 5.80
C ALA A 178 -11.68 -2.39 6.64
N GLY A 179 -12.13 -3.57 7.07
CA GLY A 179 -13.29 -3.71 7.95
C GLY A 179 -14.63 -3.64 7.20
N SER A 180 -15.70 -3.33 7.94
CA SER A 180 -17.08 -3.24 7.42
C SER A 180 -17.65 -1.84 7.65
N SER A 181 -18.86 -1.53 7.16
CA SER A 181 -19.47 -0.21 7.42
C SER A 181 -19.71 0.09 8.91
N ASN A 182 -19.84 -0.95 9.74
CA ASN A 182 -20.11 -0.81 11.17
C ASN A 182 -18.85 -0.98 12.04
N THR A 183 -17.76 -1.48 11.45
CA THR A 183 -16.45 -1.66 12.09
C THR A 183 -15.33 -1.29 11.11
N PRO A 184 -15.33 -0.05 10.59
CA PRO A 184 -14.33 0.41 9.65
C PRO A 184 -12.96 0.43 10.32
N ASN A 185 -11.93 -0.09 9.64
CA ASN A 185 -10.56 -0.11 10.16
C ASN A 185 -10.43 -0.77 11.56
N GLN A 186 -11.38 -1.64 11.96
CA GLN A 186 -11.49 -2.24 13.32
C GLN A 186 -11.67 -3.77 13.29
N GLY A 187 -11.21 -4.44 12.24
CA GLY A 187 -11.37 -5.90 12.10
C GLY A 187 -10.33 -6.70 12.88
N ASN A 188 -10.79 -7.59 13.78
CA ASN A 188 -10.04 -8.68 14.44
C ASN A 188 -9.56 -9.78 13.46
N ILE A 189 -9.02 -9.39 12.30
CA ILE A 189 -8.73 -10.30 11.19
C ILE A 189 -7.23 -10.34 10.95
N SER A 190 -6.69 -11.56 11.04
CA SER A 190 -5.27 -11.87 11.18
C SER A 190 -4.57 -11.96 9.82
N GLY A 191 -3.76 -10.97 9.50
CA GLY A 191 -2.61 -11.10 8.63
C GLY A 191 -1.48 -10.23 9.19
N ASN A 192 -0.24 -10.56 8.85
CA ASN A 192 0.92 -9.84 9.34
C ASN A 192 1.46 -8.88 8.28
N LEU A 193 1.87 -7.69 8.71
CA LEU A 193 2.83 -6.87 8.00
C LEU A 193 4.21 -7.20 8.59
N ILE A 194 5.03 -7.89 7.81
CA ILE A 194 6.36 -8.35 8.20
C ILE A 194 7.38 -7.41 7.58
N VAL A 195 8.09 -6.62 8.40
CA VAL A 195 8.99 -5.57 7.94
C VAL A 195 10.43 -5.91 8.28
N THR A 196 11.27 -5.94 7.26
CA THR A 196 12.74 -6.13 7.37
C THR A 196 13.53 -5.10 6.56
N GLY A 197 12.82 -4.19 5.89
CA GLY A 197 13.40 -3.08 5.15
C GLY A 197 12.31 -2.17 4.56
N GLY A 198 12.72 -1.14 3.84
CA GLY A 198 11.82 -0.18 3.20
C GLY A 198 11.34 0.94 4.13
N SER A 199 10.61 1.90 3.57
CA SER A 199 9.92 2.95 4.34
C SER A 199 8.44 3.01 3.99
N ILE A 200 7.58 3.09 5.01
CA ILE A 200 6.11 3.09 4.86
C ILE A 200 5.53 4.35 5.49
N ARG A 201 5.20 5.34 4.65
CA ARG A 201 4.44 6.53 5.02
C ARG A 201 2.95 6.23 4.86
N THR A 202 2.19 6.47 5.91
CA THR A 202 0.73 6.39 5.87
C THR A 202 0.14 7.72 6.32
N PHE A 203 -0.54 8.42 5.41
CA PHE A 203 -1.35 9.57 5.76
C PHE A 203 -2.79 9.14 6.02
N ILE A 204 -3.36 9.65 7.10
CA ILE A 204 -4.70 9.35 7.56
C ILE A 204 -5.56 10.61 7.46
N ASP A 205 -6.70 10.53 6.77
CA ASP A 205 -7.69 11.61 6.72
C ASP A 205 -8.70 11.55 7.90
N GLU A 206 -9.43 12.63 8.13
CA GLU A 206 -10.31 12.80 9.31
C GLU A 206 -11.53 11.86 9.34
N ASN A 207 -11.84 11.22 8.21
CA ASN A 207 -12.95 10.29 8.05
C ASN A 207 -12.50 8.81 8.02
N VAL A 208 -11.25 8.51 8.36
CA VAL A 208 -10.71 7.13 8.34
C VAL A 208 -11.46 6.14 9.25
N TYR A 209 -12.18 6.63 10.26
CA TYR A 209 -12.87 5.76 11.23
C TYR A 209 -14.38 5.68 11.03
N SER A 210 -14.98 6.47 10.15
CA SER A 210 -16.39 6.40 9.74
C SER A 210 -16.81 7.70 9.06
N LEU A 211 -17.09 8.72 9.87
CA LEU A 211 -17.57 10.05 9.46
C LEU A 211 -16.44 11.07 9.59
N TRP A 212 -16.57 12.15 8.81
CA TRP A 212 -15.65 13.27 8.85
C TRP A 212 -15.49 13.85 10.26
N GLY A 213 -14.25 14.20 10.62
CA GLY A 213 -13.91 14.85 11.89
C GLY A 213 -13.87 13.93 13.11
N LEU A 214 -13.98 12.61 12.92
CA LEU A 214 -13.89 11.64 14.02
C LEU A 214 -12.48 11.08 14.21
N GLY A 215 -11.64 11.09 13.17
CA GLY A 215 -10.21 10.78 13.25
C GLY A 215 -9.34 12.02 13.40
N SER A 216 -8.14 11.85 13.97
CA SER A 216 -7.08 12.85 13.86
C SER A 216 -6.40 12.67 12.51
N ARG A 217 -6.39 13.73 11.68
CA ARG A 217 -5.61 13.72 10.44
C ARG A 217 -4.12 13.70 10.73
N GLY A 218 -3.33 13.16 9.81
CA GLY A 218 -1.87 13.26 9.82
C GLY A 218 -1.16 11.98 9.44
N VAL A 219 0.17 12.04 9.40
CA VAL A 219 1.00 10.88 9.14
C VAL A 219 1.13 10.04 10.40
N ASN A 220 0.61 8.82 10.36
CA ASN A 220 0.70 7.83 11.44
C ASN A 220 0.31 6.43 10.91
N ASP A 221 0.58 5.39 11.68
CA ASP A 221 0.42 4.01 11.26
C ASP A 221 -0.91 3.35 11.68
N VAL A 222 -1.89 4.14 12.15
CA VAL A 222 -3.15 3.59 12.69
C VAL A 222 -4.06 2.99 11.61
N GLY A 223 -3.83 3.35 10.34
CA GLY A 223 -4.46 2.73 9.18
C GLY A 223 -3.88 1.36 8.83
N ILE A 224 -2.78 0.94 9.45
CA ILE A 224 -2.23 -0.41 9.31
C ILE A 224 -2.92 -1.31 10.34
N THR A 225 -3.84 -2.13 9.87
CA THR A 225 -4.62 -3.06 10.72
C THR A 225 -3.98 -4.43 10.82
N ALA A 226 -3.07 -4.76 9.91
CA ALA A 226 -2.24 -5.94 10.01
C ALA A 226 -1.38 -5.90 11.29
N THR A 227 -1.10 -7.06 11.87
CA THR A 227 -0.15 -7.15 12.99
C THR A 227 1.25 -6.87 12.45
N LYS A 228 1.92 -5.87 13.01
CA LYS A 228 3.23 -5.41 12.57
C LYS A 228 4.30 -6.24 13.27
N THR A 229 5.07 -7.02 12.52
CA THR A 229 6.19 -7.82 13.06
C THR A 229 7.45 -7.71 12.22
N ASP A 230 8.58 -8.17 12.77
CA ASP A 230 9.77 -8.56 11.99
C ASP A 230 9.60 -9.99 11.44
N ASP A 231 10.63 -10.53 10.80
CA ASP A 231 10.68 -11.92 10.32
C ASP A 231 10.82 -12.97 11.45
N GLY A 232 11.25 -12.53 12.64
CA GLY A 232 11.27 -13.29 13.88
C GLY A 232 9.92 -13.39 14.59
N ASN A 233 8.89 -12.67 14.13
CA ASN A 233 7.58 -12.47 14.78
C ASN A 233 7.59 -11.58 16.04
N SER A 234 8.64 -10.80 16.25
CA SER A 234 8.66 -9.73 17.26
C SER A 234 7.82 -8.55 16.77
N LEU A 235 7.12 -7.88 17.68
CA LEU A 235 6.36 -6.68 17.32
C LEU A 235 7.31 -5.56 16.88
N VAL A 236 6.91 -4.87 15.81
CA VAL A 236 7.62 -3.66 15.34
C VAL A 236 6.73 -2.44 15.43
N TYR A 237 7.38 -1.29 15.60
CA TYR A 237 6.75 0.00 15.83
C TYR A 237 7.34 1.04 14.88
N GLN A 238 6.54 2.05 14.54
CA GLN A 238 7.00 3.11 13.66
C GLN A 238 8.14 3.91 14.29
N CYS A 239 9.30 3.91 13.65
CA CYS A 239 10.42 4.79 13.94
C CYS A 239 10.44 5.91 12.90
N VAL A 240 10.27 7.15 13.36
CA VAL A 240 10.36 8.34 12.51
C VAL A 240 11.80 8.83 12.52
N ILE A 241 12.43 8.90 11.35
CA ILE A 241 13.74 9.53 11.18
C ILE A 241 13.48 10.93 10.62
N PRO A 242 13.72 12.00 11.39
CA PRO A 242 13.34 13.34 11.00
C PRO A 242 14.38 14.06 10.14
N ASP A 243 13.87 15.01 9.34
CA ASP A 243 14.62 16.20 8.90
C ASP A 243 15.92 16.00 8.12
N ALA A 244 16.07 14.93 7.34
CA ALA A 244 17.17 14.84 6.37
C ALA A 244 16.77 15.45 5.02
N ALA A 245 17.70 16.19 4.40
CA ALA A 245 17.54 16.73 3.04
C ALA A 245 17.44 15.63 1.97
N SER A 246 18.00 14.46 2.25
CA SER A 246 17.97 13.24 1.44
C SER A 246 18.31 12.05 2.33
N TYR A 247 17.85 10.86 1.97
CA TYR A 247 18.32 9.62 2.56
C TYR A 247 18.86 8.75 1.44
N ASN A 248 20.15 8.47 1.42
CA ASN A 248 20.71 7.59 0.37
C ASN A 248 20.60 6.13 0.80
N GLU A 249 21.10 5.86 2.01
CA GLU A 249 21.08 4.56 2.64
C GLU A 249 20.85 4.75 4.14
N VAL A 250 20.03 3.88 4.73
CA VAL A 250 19.87 3.74 6.17
C VAL A 250 20.19 2.31 6.55
N TYR A 251 21.10 2.17 7.51
CA TYR A 251 21.48 0.88 8.07
C TYR A 251 20.89 0.74 9.48
N VAL A 252 20.37 -0.44 9.79
CA VAL A 252 19.91 -0.85 11.12
C VAL A 252 20.80 -1.99 11.58
N ASP A 253 21.49 -1.82 12.70
CA ASP A 253 22.41 -2.80 13.27
C ASP A 253 23.48 -3.30 12.27
N GLY A 254 23.91 -2.39 11.39
CA GLY A 254 24.90 -2.65 10.34
C GLY A 254 24.36 -3.34 9.08
N ALA A 255 23.07 -3.68 9.01
CA ALA A 255 22.42 -4.21 7.81
C ALA A 255 21.71 -3.08 7.05
N LEU A 256 21.81 -3.08 5.71
CA LEU A 256 21.07 -2.12 4.88
C LEU A 256 19.57 -2.37 5.05
N PHE A 257 18.85 -1.37 5.55
CA PHE A 257 17.41 -1.44 5.79
C PHE A 257 16.62 -0.65 4.75
N TYR A 258 17.18 0.48 4.30
CA TYR A 258 16.54 1.33 3.32
C TYR A 258 17.56 1.92 2.35
N ALA A 259 17.22 1.96 1.06
CA ALA A 259 17.91 2.71 0.03
C ALA A 259 16.88 3.26 -0.96
N GLY A 260 16.91 4.57 -1.20
CA GLY A 260 15.96 5.24 -2.08
C GLY A 260 15.62 6.66 -1.64
N ASP A 261 14.94 7.42 -2.48
CA ASP A 261 14.58 8.81 -2.20
C ASP A 261 13.48 8.95 -1.14
N LEU A 262 13.25 10.16 -0.64
CA LEU A 262 12.13 10.47 0.25
C LEU A 262 10.76 10.17 -0.37
N HIS A 263 9.72 10.17 0.48
CA HIS A 263 8.31 10.16 0.06
C HIS A 263 7.96 11.46 -0.70
N ALA A 264 8.35 11.52 -1.97
CA ALA A 264 8.35 12.74 -2.79
C ALA A 264 6.95 13.29 -3.12
N TYR A 265 5.90 12.53 -2.85
CA TYR A 265 4.52 12.87 -3.20
C TYR A 265 3.62 12.90 -1.98
N LYS A 266 2.60 13.74 -2.04
CA LYS A 266 1.46 13.71 -1.13
C LYS A 266 0.16 13.61 -1.91
N TYR A 267 -0.90 13.15 -1.26
CA TYR A 267 -2.21 13.19 -1.85
C TYR A 267 -2.66 14.65 -1.99
N ILE A 268 -3.27 15.03 -3.11
CA ILE A 268 -3.61 16.44 -3.39
C ILE A 268 -4.61 17.02 -2.39
N ASN A 269 -5.47 16.17 -1.83
CA ASN A 269 -6.41 16.56 -0.78
C ASN A 269 -5.85 16.40 0.63
N GLU A 270 -4.58 15.98 0.77
CA GLU A 270 -3.88 16.00 2.05
C GLU A 270 -3.92 17.42 2.63
N GLU A 271 -4.32 17.55 3.90
CA GLU A 271 -4.46 18.83 4.64
C GLU A 271 -5.65 19.72 4.26
N LEU A 272 -6.52 19.31 3.33
CA LEU A 272 -7.72 20.07 2.99
C LEU A 272 -8.92 19.66 3.85
N GLU A 273 -9.70 20.65 4.29
CA GLU A 273 -11.03 20.41 4.85
C GLU A 273 -11.98 19.87 3.79
N GLN A 274 -13.00 19.10 4.19
CA GLN A 274 -13.98 18.48 3.29
C GLN A 274 -14.55 19.45 2.24
N SER A 275 -14.87 20.68 2.65
CA SER A 275 -15.47 21.70 1.77
C SER A 275 -14.50 22.30 0.74
N SER A 276 -13.20 22.04 0.89
CA SER A 276 -12.12 22.57 0.07
C SER A 276 -11.40 21.47 -0.73
N GLN A 277 -11.78 20.21 -0.56
CA GLN A 277 -11.22 19.09 -1.32
C GLN A 277 -11.53 19.23 -2.82
N TYR A 278 -10.55 18.86 -3.65
CA TYR A 278 -10.72 18.78 -5.09
C TYR A 278 -11.53 17.54 -5.47
N ASP A 279 -12.42 17.67 -6.46
CA ASP A 279 -13.02 16.53 -7.15
C ASP A 279 -11.96 15.90 -8.05
N ILE A 280 -11.54 14.68 -7.76
CA ILE A 280 -10.49 14.02 -8.54
C ILE A 280 -11.07 12.94 -9.45
N THR A 281 -10.68 13.00 -10.71
CA THR A 281 -11.25 12.17 -11.79
C THR A 281 -10.25 11.20 -12.42
N ASP A 282 -8.94 11.33 -12.10
CA ASP A 282 -7.89 10.41 -12.52
C ASP A 282 -6.76 10.29 -11.48
N THR A 283 -5.94 9.26 -11.61
CA THR A 283 -4.88 8.93 -10.63
C THR A 283 -3.69 9.89 -10.66
N THR A 284 -3.35 10.47 -11.81
CA THR A 284 -2.18 11.34 -11.93
C THR A 284 -2.38 12.70 -11.27
N GLN A 285 -3.63 13.14 -11.15
CA GLN A 285 -4.00 14.37 -10.43
C GLN A 285 -4.05 14.16 -8.91
N ASN A 286 -4.16 12.92 -8.45
CA ASN A 286 -4.22 12.60 -7.02
C ASN A 286 -2.90 12.86 -6.28
N TRP A 287 -1.77 12.75 -6.98
CA TRP A 287 -0.45 12.80 -6.35
C TRP A 287 0.30 14.04 -6.81
N VAL A 288 0.61 14.92 -5.87
CA VAL A 288 1.37 16.15 -6.09
C VAL A 288 2.67 16.11 -5.29
N PRO A 289 3.69 16.91 -5.65
CA PRO A 289 4.91 16.99 -4.86
C PRO A 289 4.61 17.26 -3.37
N GLY A 290 5.20 16.45 -2.49
CA GLY A 290 5.10 16.56 -1.04
C GLY A 290 6.22 17.42 -0.46
N SER A 291 6.08 17.75 0.82
CA SER A 291 7.10 18.47 1.61
C SER A 291 7.55 17.69 2.85
N ASP A 292 7.15 16.42 2.97
CA ASP A 292 7.52 15.57 4.08
C ASP A 292 8.98 15.14 3.95
N THR A 293 9.79 15.50 4.94
CA THR A 293 11.24 15.23 4.99
C THR A 293 11.60 14.06 5.89
N ASN A 294 10.59 13.31 6.37
CA ASN A 294 10.79 12.20 7.27
C ASN A 294 10.86 10.85 6.53
N LEU A 295 11.58 9.89 7.12
CA LEU A 295 11.40 8.48 6.83
C LEU A 295 10.64 7.80 7.96
N TYR A 296 9.90 6.77 7.59
CA TYR A 296 9.07 5.97 8.47
C TYR A 296 9.50 4.51 8.37
N LEU A 297 10.37 4.07 9.27
CA LEU A 297 10.81 2.68 9.40
C LEU A 297 9.95 1.95 10.43
N TYR A 298 10.02 0.62 10.45
CA TYR A 298 9.38 -0.19 11.49
C TYR A 298 10.42 -1.10 12.13
N LEU A 299 10.70 -0.84 13.41
CA LEU A 299 11.77 -1.49 14.16
C LEU A 299 11.20 -2.15 15.41
N THR A 300 11.89 -3.16 15.95
CA THR A 300 11.47 -3.77 17.21
C THR A 300 11.64 -2.80 18.38
N GLY A 301 10.93 -3.01 19.49
CA GLY A 301 11.10 -2.18 20.70
C GLY A 301 12.43 -2.39 21.44
N GLU A 302 13.39 -3.10 20.85
CA GLU A 302 14.74 -3.25 21.38
C GLU A 302 15.61 -2.03 21.01
N TYR A 303 16.82 -1.98 21.58
CA TYR A 303 17.82 -1.01 21.16
C TYR A 303 18.31 -1.33 19.75
N HIS A 304 18.44 -0.31 18.91
CA HIS A 304 19.03 -0.41 17.58
C HIS A 304 20.10 0.67 17.39
N MET A 305 21.14 0.34 16.62
CA MET A 305 22.07 1.33 16.08
C MET A 305 21.62 1.68 14.66
N LEU A 306 21.39 2.97 14.39
CA LEU A 306 21.08 3.45 13.05
C LEU A 306 22.25 4.23 12.45
N THR A 307 22.66 3.89 11.22
CA THR A 307 23.52 4.76 10.43
C THR A 307 22.70 5.41 9.33
N VAL A 308 22.52 6.72 9.40
CA VAL A 308 21.74 7.52 8.46
C VAL A 308 22.68 8.50 7.76
N ASN A 309 22.86 8.36 6.44
CA ASN A 309 23.80 9.20 5.68
C ASN A 309 25.22 9.26 6.28
N GLY A 310 25.67 8.19 6.94
CA GLY A 310 26.98 8.09 7.58
C GLY A 310 27.08 8.73 8.97
N VAL A 311 25.96 9.20 9.54
CA VAL A 311 25.88 9.62 10.94
C VAL A 311 25.22 8.50 11.74
N ASP A 312 25.80 8.16 12.88
CA ASP A 312 25.30 7.10 13.74
C ASP A 312 24.36 7.66 14.82
N TYR A 313 23.32 6.90 15.14
CA TYR A 313 22.32 7.24 16.13
C TYR A 313 22.04 6.03 17.02
N ASP A 314 22.01 6.26 18.33
CA ASP A 314 21.34 5.37 19.26
C ASP A 314 19.83 5.52 19.06
N CYS A 315 19.15 4.44 18.70
CA CYS A 315 17.70 4.37 18.55
C CYS A 315 17.10 3.59 19.71
N ILE A 316 16.41 4.30 20.59
CA ILE A 316 15.91 3.77 21.87
C ILE A 316 14.40 3.87 21.89
N TRP A 317 13.73 2.76 22.17
CA TRP A 317 12.29 2.75 22.42
C TRP A 317 11.99 3.26 23.84
N ASP A 318 11.34 4.41 23.96
CA ASP A 318 10.86 4.96 25.22
C ASP A 318 9.37 5.34 25.17
N ASN A 319 8.62 4.83 26.13
CA ASN A 319 7.22 5.19 26.38
C ASN A 319 6.30 5.26 25.13
N GLY A 320 6.49 4.35 24.17
CA GLY A 320 5.63 4.24 22.98
C GLY A 320 6.13 4.96 21.73
N ALA A 321 7.35 5.51 21.75
CA ALA A 321 7.99 6.08 20.57
C ALA A 321 9.51 5.82 20.58
N PHE A 322 10.17 5.99 19.44
CA PHE A 322 11.62 5.97 19.36
C PHE A 322 12.20 7.36 19.61
N GLU A 323 13.28 7.40 20.40
CA GLU A 323 14.19 8.54 20.52
C GLU A 323 15.47 8.24 19.72
N LEU A 324 15.93 9.24 18.96
CA LEU A 324 17.17 9.17 18.17
C LEU A 324 18.21 10.10 18.80
N ILE A 325 19.34 9.54 19.22
CA ILE A 325 20.44 10.29 19.84
C ILE A 325 21.68 10.14 18.96
N GLU A 326 22.11 11.23 18.32
CA GLU A 326 23.33 11.28 17.52
C GLU A 326 24.57 10.98 18.38
N ILE A 327 25.50 10.16 17.87
CA ILE A 327 26.72 9.70 18.58
C ILE A 327 28.03 10.02 17.84
#